data_AF-A0A7Y8SRG4-F1
#
_entry.id   AF-A0A7Y8SRG4-F1
#
_cell.length_a   1.000
_cell.length_b   1.000
_cell.length_c   1.000
_cell.angle_alpha   90.00
_cell.angle_beta   90.00
_cell.angle_gamma   90.00
#
_symmetry.space_group_name_H-M   'P 1'
#
loop_
_entity.id
_entity.type
_entity.pdbx_description
1 polymer ?
#
loop_
_entity_poly.entity_id
_entity_poly.type
_entity_poly.pdbx_seq_one_letter_code
_entity_poly.pdbx_strand_id
1 'polypeptide(L)' 'GGEPGTGLGLALVRAFAELHGGRMEVTSTLGQGTEVRVHLPHAGAVRPANEAGADPSAPDLAGAA' A
#
# COMPACT_ATOMS: atom_id res chain seq x y z
N GLY A 1 -29.04 18.87 -9.32
CA GLY A 1 -29.08 19.16 -7.89
C GLY A 1 -28.00 18.35 -7.24
N GLY A 2 -26.99 18.99 -6.67
CA GLY A 2 -25.94 18.34 -5.91
C GLY A 2 -25.59 19.27 -4.77
N GLU A 3 -25.95 18.87 -3.56
CA GLU A 3 -25.57 19.61 -2.36
C GLU A 3 -24.04 19.61 -2.27
N PRO A 4 -23.40 20.76 -1.97
CA PRO A 4 -21.97 20.80 -1.78
C PRO A 4 -21.61 19.84 -0.65
N GLY A 5 -20.74 18.86 -0.94
CA GLY A 5 -20.23 17.96 0.09
C GLY A 5 -19.59 18.77 1.21
N THR A 6 -19.77 18.33 2.46
CA THR A 6 -19.32 19.04 3.67
C THR A 6 -17.80 19.22 3.79
N GLY A 7 -17.02 18.75 2.82
CA GLY A 7 -15.55 18.80 2.84
C GLY A 7 -14.89 17.84 3.83
N LEU A 8 -15.65 16.96 4.49
CA LEU A 8 -15.15 16.13 5.59
C LEU A 8 -14.28 14.95 5.14
N GLY A 9 -14.34 14.54 3.87
CA GLY A 9 -13.68 13.31 3.40
C GLY A 9 -12.17 13.29 3.66
N LEU A 10 -11.44 14.31 3.22
CA LEU A 10 -9.98 14.38 3.41
C LEU A 10 -9.58 14.63 4.87
N ALA A 11 -10.44 15.31 5.64
CA ALA A 11 -10.23 15.49 7.08
C ALA A 11 -10.29 14.15 7.82
N LEU A 12 -11.24 13.28 7.45
CA LEU A 12 -11.33 11.92 7.98
C LEU A 12 -10.12 11.07 7.58
N VAL A 13 -9.71 11.11 6.31
CA VAL A 13 -8.53 10.36 5.84
C VAL A 13 -7.28 10.74 6.62
N ARG A 14 -7.06 12.05 6.85
CA ARG A 14 -5.94 12.53 7.66
C ARG A 14 -6.02 11.99 9.09
N ALA A 15 -7.17 12.13 9.74
CA ALA A 15 -7.38 11.66 11.10
C ALA A 15 -7.14 10.15 11.24
N PHE A 16 -7.60 9.36 10.27
CA PHE A 16 -7.35 7.92 10.24
C PHE A 16 -5.87 7.62 10.04
N ALA A 17 -5.19 8.28 9.09
CA ALA A 17 -3.76 8.06 8.88
C ALA A 17 -2.97 8.35 10.17
N GLU A 18 -3.25 9.47 10.84
CA GLU A 18 -2.61 9.87 12.10
C GLU A 18 -2.89 8.86 13.22
N LEU A 19 -4.14 8.36 13.34
CA LEU A 19 -4.51 7.34 14.31
C LEU A 19 -3.71 6.04 14.15
N HIS A 20 -3.37 5.67 12.91
CA HIS A 20 -2.56 4.48 12.60
C HIS A 20 -1.05 4.74 12.69
N GLY A 21 -0.61 5.90 13.21
CA GLY A 21 0.81 6.27 13.28
C GLY A 21 1.41 6.64 11.92
N GLY A 22 0.55 6.92 10.94
CA GLY A 22 0.90 7.36 9.60
C GLY A 22 0.83 8.88 9.44
N ARG A 23 0.88 9.32 8.17
CA ARG A 23 0.74 10.72 7.77
C ARG A 23 0.12 10.83 6.38
N MET A 24 -0.38 12.01 6.05
CA MET A 24 -0.97 12.32 4.75
C MET A 24 -0.36 13.58 4.17
N GLU A 25 -0.15 13.60 2.86
CA GLU A 25 0.42 14.71 2.09
C GLU A 25 -0.48 15.02 0.89
N VAL A 26 -0.60 16.31 0.56
CA VAL A 26 -1.40 16.77 -0.58
C VAL A 26 -0.55 17.73 -1.41
N THR A 27 -0.43 17.43 -2.70
CA THR A 27 0.22 18.30 -3.68
C THR A 27 -0.79 18.60 -4.77
N SER A 28 -1.04 19.88 -5.05
CA SER A 28 -1.96 20.28 -6.11
C SER A 28 -1.31 21.35 -6.97
N THR A 29 -1.55 21.27 -8.28
CA THR A 29 -1.14 22.30 -9.22
C THR A 29 -2.32 22.60 -10.13
N LEU A 30 -2.70 23.88 -10.19
CA LEU A 30 -3.85 24.33 -10.97
C LEU A 30 -3.68 23.90 -12.43
N GLY A 31 -4.71 23.26 -12.98
CA GLY A 31 -4.69 22.75 -14.36
C GLY A 31 -3.83 21.49 -14.57
N GLN A 32 -3.19 20.94 -13.54
CA GLN A 32 -2.45 19.66 -13.57
C GLN A 32 -3.07 18.59 -12.67
N GLY A 33 -3.91 19.01 -11.72
CA GLY A 33 -4.65 18.12 -10.84
C GLY A 33 -4.12 18.13 -9.41
N THR A 34 -4.56 17.14 -8.65
CA THR A 34 -4.25 17.00 -7.23
C THR A 34 -3.83 15.58 -6.93
N GLU A 35 -2.72 15.45 -6.23
CA GLU A 35 -2.19 14.20 -5.71
C GLU A 35 -2.34 14.19 -4.19
N VAL A 36 -2.83 13.06 -3.67
CA VAL A 36 -2.96 12.80 -2.24
C VAL A 36 -2.18 11.53 -1.93
N ARG A 37 -1.22 11.60 -1.01
CA ARG A 37 -0.42 10.45 -0.56
C ARG A 37 -0.70 10.17 0.90
N VAL A 38 -0.85 8.89 1.24
CA VAL A 38 -1.03 8.42 2.61
C VAL A 38 0.09 7.44 2.92
N HIS A 39 0.85 7.73 3.96
CA HIS A 39 1.93 6.89 4.45
C HIS A 39 1.46 6.22 5.73
N LEU A 40 1.51 4.90 5.77
CA LEU A 40 1.18 4.10 6.95
C LEU A 40 2.42 3.30 7.37
N PRO A 41 2.66 3.11 8.67
CA PRO A 41 3.72 2.23 9.14
C PRO A 41 3.47 0.81 8.64
N HIS A 42 4.50 0.19 8.08
CA HIS A 42 4.44 -1.20 7.67
C HIS A 42 4.52 -2.08 8.92
N ALA A 43 3.38 -2.61 9.38
CA ALA A 43 3.37 -3.69 10.35
C ALA A 43 4.05 -4.89 9.67
N GLY A 44 5.22 -5.28 10.17
CA GLY A 44 6.16 -6.20 9.50
C GLY A 44 5.47 -7.37 8.80
N ALA A 45 5.95 -7.67 7.59
CA ALA A 45 5.46 -8.75 6.74
C ALA A 45 5.08 -9.98 7.56
N VAL A 46 3.78 -10.28 7.63
CA VAL A 46 3.36 -11.67 7.73
C VAL A 46 3.84 -12.29 6.44
N ARG A 47 5.06 -12.82 6.45
CA ARG A 47 5.50 -13.77 5.44
C ARG A 47 4.42 -14.85 5.45
N PRO A 48 3.68 -15.07 4.35
CA PRO A 48 2.71 -16.14 4.33
C PRO A 48 3.47 -17.41 4.72
N ALA A 49 2.96 -18.15 5.70
CA ALA A 49 3.55 -19.40 6.17
C ALA A 49 3.41 -20.54 5.13
N ASN A 50 3.49 -20.21 3.83
CA ASN A 50 3.39 -21.11 2.70
C ASN A 50 4.61 -21.00 1.78
N GLU A 51 5.80 -20.91 2.38
CA GLU A 51 7.07 -21.30 1.74
C GLU A 51 7.73 -22.44 2.51
N ALA A 52 6.93 -23.18 3.29
CA ALA A 52 7.31 -24.42 3.94
C ALA A 52 6.65 -25.59 3.21
N GLY A 53 7.04 -25.83 1.95
CA GLY A 53 6.68 -27.08 1.26
C GLY A 53 6.47 -26.96 -0.25
N ALA A 54 7.37 -27.63 -0.99
CA ALA A 54 7.32 -28.02 -2.40
C ALA A 54 7.64 -26.90 -3.43
N ASP A 55 8.64 -27.07 -4.30
CA ASP A 55 8.71 -28.19 -5.24
C ASP A 55 9.89 -29.19 -5.04
N PRO A 56 9.60 -30.51 -5.09
CA PRO A 56 10.55 -31.62 -5.09
C PRO A 56 11.06 -31.99 -6.51
N SER A 57 12.38 -32.15 -6.63
CA SER A 57 13.10 -32.72 -7.80
C SER A 57 13.53 -31.70 -8.86
N ALA A 58 14.60 -30.94 -8.55
CA ALA A 58 15.52 -30.52 -9.59
C ALA A 58 16.05 -31.77 -10.34
N PRO A 59 15.91 -31.89 -11.68
CA PRO A 59 16.67 -32.89 -12.41
C PRO A 59 18.07 -32.29 -12.66
N ASP A 60 19.00 -32.50 -11.75
CA ASP A 60 20.43 -32.22 -12.00
C ASP A 60 21.20 -33.53 -12.08
N LEU A 61 21.12 -34.19 -13.24
CA LEU A 61 22.17 -35.07 -13.76
C LEU A 61 22.10 -35.06 -15.29
N ALA A 62 22.39 -33.91 -15.89
CA ALA A 62 22.98 -33.89 -17.22
C ALA A 62 24.43 -34.40 -17.06
N GLY A 63 24.61 -35.72 -17.16
CA GLY A 63 25.90 -36.35 -17.27
C GLY A 63 26.59 -35.91 -18.56
N ALA A 64 27.43 -34.88 -18.44
CA ALA A 64 28.47 -34.56 -19.40
C ALA A 64 29.79 -35.16 -18.92
N ALA A 65 30.51 -35.76 -19.88
CA ALA A 65 31.85 -36.37 -19.82
C ALA A 65 31.89 -37.88 -19.53
#